data_AF-A0A5Z4Q6A2-F1
#
_entry.id   AF-A0A5Z4Q6A2-F1
#
_cell.length_a   1.000
_cell.length_b   1.000
_cell.length_c   1.000
_cell.angle_alpha   90.00
_cell.angle_beta   90.00
_cell.angle_gamma   90.00
#
_symmetry.space_group_name_H-M   'P 1'
#
loop_
_entity.id
_entity.type
_entity.pdbx_description
1 polymer ?
#
loop_
_entity_poly.entity_id
_entity_poly.type
_entity_poly.pdbx_seq_one_letter_code
_entity_poly.pdbx_strand_id
1 'polypeptide(L)'
;DGTIYSGDIILSKCIHHSLIFALNYGAPYMKGCLITGVSVSAERKYQPNGFCFAERNIPESVWFGEEHTLIIIKNDNSVGEWRGKYIIYDSRGDAVQTFNKLPDAKNYKIYRLDLNK
;
A
#
# COMPACT_ATOMS: atom_id res chain seq x y z
N ASP A 1 15.73 -22.54 -15.89
CA ASP A 1 14.44 -22.75 -16.60
C ASP A 1 13.70 -21.43 -16.89
N GLY A 2 14.19 -20.26 -16.44
CA GLY A 2 13.60 -18.97 -16.84
C GLY A 2 12.26 -18.67 -16.15
N THR A 3 11.92 -19.42 -15.11
CA THR A 3 10.79 -19.12 -14.22
C THR A 3 11.10 -17.84 -13.45
N ILE A 4 10.36 -16.78 -13.77
CA ILE A 4 10.37 -15.55 -12.99
C ILE A 4 9.64 -15.86 -11.69
N TYR A 5 10.37 -15.95 -10.58
CA TYR A 5 9.77 -16.05 -9.26
C TYR A 5 9.17 -14.69 -8.88
N SER A 6 7.85 -14.58 -8.96
CA SER A 6 7.10 -13.34 -8.68
C SER A 6 6.64 -13.20 -7.22
N GLY A 7 7.02 -14.13 -6.34
CA GLY A 7 6.53 -14.20 -4.96
C GLY A 7 5.06 -14.64 -4.84
N ASP A 8 4.59 -14.84 -3.61
CA ASP A 8 3.21 -15.23 -3.32
C ASP A 8 2.31 -14.00 -3.12
N ILE A 9 1.12 -14.00 -3.73
CA ILE A 9 0.11 -12.97 -3.44
C ILE A 9 -0.42 -13.19 -2.02
N ILE A 10 -0.19 -12.22 -1.14
CA ILE A 10 -0.64 -12.22 0.26
C ILE A 10 -1.76 -11.21 0.54
N LEU A 11 -1.98 -10.28 -0.40
CA LEU A 11 -3.08 -9.33 -0.40
C LEU A 11 -3.46 -9.07 -1.86
N SER A 12 -4.75 -9.12 -2.16
CA SER A 12 -5.31 -8.63 -3.41
C SER A 12 -6.75 -8.20 -3.15
N LYS A 13 -7.04 -6.91 -3.34
CA LYS A 13 -8.38 -6.35 -3.10
C LYS A 13 -8.67 -5.22 -4.06
N CYS A 14 -9.86 -5.24 -4.66
CA CYS A 14 -10.40 -4.11 -5.40
C CYS A 14 -11.27 -3.28 -4.45
N ILE A 15 -10.87 -2.03 -4.21
CA ILE A 15 -11.59 -1.07 -3.37
C ILE A 15 -11.64 0.27 -4.08
N HIS A 16 -12.81 0.90 -4.11
CA HIS A 16 -12.98 2.23 -4.67
C HIS A 16 -12.36 2.40 -6.08
N HIS A 17 -12.68 1.48 -7.00
CA HIS A 17 -12.12 1.43 -8.37
C HIS A 17 -10.60 1.35 -8.45
N SER A 18 -9.96 0.92 -7.36
CA SER A 18 -8.51 0.83 -7.22
C SER A 18 -8.12 -0.59 -6.80
N LEU A 19 -7.04 -1.11 -7.37
CA LEU A 19 -6.51 -2.42 -7.03
C LEU A 19 -5.33 -2.25 -6.09
N ILE A 20 -5.39 -2.84 -4.91
CA ILE A 20 -4.22 -3.00 -4.04
C ILE A 20 -3.82 -4.46 -4.00
N PHE A 21 -2.52 -4.70 -4.13
CA PHE A 21 -1.95 -6.02 -3.91
C PHE A 21 -0.61 -5.95 -3.21
N ALA A 22 -0.24 -7.03 -2.55
CA ALA A 22 1.08 -7.24 -1.97
C ALA A 22 1.57 -8.65 -2.28
N LEU A 23 2.87 -8.75 -2.52
CA LEU A 23 3.62 -9.95 -2.86
C LEU A 23 4.65 -10.23 -1.76
N ASN A 24 4.69 -11.48 -1.30
CA ASN A 24 5.70 -11.99 -0.41
C ASN A 24 6.78 -12.71 -1.22
N TYR A 25 7.98 -12.14 -1.26
CA TYR A 25 9.13 -12.75 -1.94
C TYR A 25 10.01 -13.59 -0.99
N GLY A 26 9.62 -13.69 0.29
CA GLY A 26 10.45 -14.18 1.39
C GLY A 26 10.87 -13.04 2.33
N ALA A 27 11.32 -13.40 3.53
CA ALA A 27 11.84 -12.42 4.49
C ALA A 27 12.98 -11.58 3.85
N PRO A 28 13.12 -10.28 4.18
CA PRO A 28 12.50 -9.58 5.31
C PRO A 28 11.32 -8.66 4.96
N TYR A 29 10.95 -8.47 3.68
CA TYR A 29 9.95 -7.47 3.28
C TYR A 29 8.99 -7.99 2.22
N MET A 30 7.73 -7.58 2.32
CA MET A 30 6.70 -7.78 1.30
C MET A 30 6.63 -6.51 0.45
N LYS A 31 6.37 -6.63 -0.85
CA LYS A 31 6.26 -5.49 -1.77
C LYS A 31 4.89 -5.44 -2.39
N GLY A 32 4.32 -4.25 -2.52
CA GLY A 32 3.00 -4.09 -3.11
C GLY A 32 2.80 -2.71 -3.71
N CYS A 33 1.66 -2.50 -4.32
CA CYS A 33 1.23 -1.18 -4.75
C CYS A 33 -0.29 -1.04 -4.69
N LEU A 34 -0.75 0.21 -4.57
CA LEU A 34 -2.11 0.59 -4.87
C LEU A 34 -2.15 1.24 -6.25
N ILE A 35 -3.02 0.75 -7.12
CA ILE A 35 -3.25 1.27 -8.48
C ILE A 35 -4.61 1.97 -8.49
N THR A 36 -4.59 3.30 -8.61
CA THR A 36 -5.78 4.16 -8.66
C THR A 36 -5.92 4.70 -10.07
N GLY A 37 -6.62 3.95 -10.92
CA GLY A 37 -6.81 4.31 -12.32
C GLY A 37 -5.67 3.81 -13.21
N VAL A 38 -6.07 3.21 -14.32
CA VAL A 38 -5.19 2.90 -15.44
C VAL A 38 -5.33 4.06 -16.40
N SER A 39 -4.28 4.84 -16.61
CA SER A 39 -4.35 5.97 -17.53
C SER A 39 -4.53 5.44 -18.95
N VAL A 40 -5.60 5.88 -19.63
CA VAL A 40 -5.75 5.68 -21.08
C VAL A 40 -5.06 6.87 -21.73
N SER A 41 -3.75 6.81 -21.92
CA SER A 41 -3.07 7.81 -22.74
C SER A 41 -3.62 7.77 -24.17
N ALA A 42 -3.51 8.88 -24.91
CA ALA A 42 -3.89 8.94 -26.33
C ALA A 42 -3.19 7.84 -27.18
N GLU A 43 -2.11 7.26 -26.67
CA GLU A 43 -1.39 6.12 -27.23
C GLU A 43 -1.79 4.76 -26.61
N ARG A 44 -2.99 4.55 -26.07
CA ARG A 44 -3.44 3.24 -25.50
C ARG A 44 -2.41 2.55 -24.58
N LYS A 45 -1.51 3.29 -23.94
CA LYS A 45 -0.59 2.72 -22.95
C LYS A 45 -1.30 2.79 -21.62
N TYR A 46 -1.88 1.67 -21.23
CA TYR A 46 -2.43 1.42 -19.91
C TYR A 46 -1.30 1.52 -18.86
N GLN A 47 -0.93 2.73 -18.47
CA GLN A 47 0.03 2.94 -17.40
C GLN A 47 -0.74 3.03 -16.08
N PRO A 48 -0.54 2.09 -15.14
CA PRO A 48 -1.14 2.20 -13.83
C PRO A 48 -0.58 3.44 -13.14
N ASN A 49 -1.47 4.34 -12.68
CA ASN A 49 -1.09 5.36 -11.71
C ASN A 49 -1.05 4.67 -10.36
N GLY A 50 0.13 4.15 -10.01
CA GLY A 50 0.34 3.39 -8.80
C GLY A 50 1.40 4.02 -7.92
N PHE A 51 1.23 3.88 -6.61
CA PHE A 51 2.28 4.15 -5.64
C PHE A 51 2.61 2.87 -4.88
N CYS A 52 3.91 2.63 -4.73
CA CYS A 52 4.46 1.37 -4.25
C CYS A 52 4.81 1.47 -2.76
N PHE A 53 4.75 0.33 -2.08
CA PHE A 53 5.22 0.18 -0.71
C PHE A 53 6.04 -1.09 -0.55
N ALA A 54 6.95 -1.09 0.42
CA ALA A 54 7.74 -2.26 0.77
C ALA A 54 7.87 -2.35 2.29
N GLU A 55 7.10 -3.25 2.91
CA GLU A 55 7.03 -3.37 4.37
C GLU A 55 6.96 -4.81 4.86
N ARG A 56 7.30 -5.00 6.13
CA ARG A 56 7.18 -6.30 6.83
C ARG A 56 5.74 -6.75 7.04
N ASN A 57 4.84 -5.79 7.21
CA ASN A 57 3.45 -6.05 7.56
C ASN A 57 2.51 -5.72 6.40
N ILE A 58 1.43 -6.48 6.31
CA ILE A 58 0.39 -6.26 5.31
C ILE A 58 -0.33 -4.96 5.67
N PRO A 59 -0.68 -4.11 4.67
CA PRO A 59 -1.50 -2.95 4.92
C PRO A 59 -2.81 -3.26 5.65
N GLU A 60 -3.14 -2.44 6.64
CA GLU A 60 -4.41 -2.58 7.38
C GLU A 60 -5.55 -1.79 6.74
N SER A 61 -5.24 -0.67 6.07
CA SER A 61 -6.27 0.16 5.44
C SER A 61 -5.72 1.10 4.37
N VAL A 62 -6.61 1.53 3.49
CA VAL A 62 -6.39 2.61 2.52
C VAL A 62 -7.35 3.75 2.83
N TRP A 63 -6.83 4.96 2.86
CA TRP A 63 -7.57 6.18 3.19
C TRP A 63 -7.56 7.08 1.96
N PHE A 64 -8.72 7.24 1.31
CA PHE A 64 -8.84 8.11 0.14
C PHE A 64 -9.28 9.50 0.59
N GLY A 65 -8.40 10.49 0.42
CA GLY A 65 -8.73 11.91 0.54
C GLY A 65 -8.96 12.53 -0.84
N GLU A 66 -9.39 13.78 -0.88
CA GLU A 66 -9.62 14.51 -2.14
C GLU A 66 -8.32 14.76 -2.92
N GLU A 67 -7.23 15.05 -2.21
CA GLU A 67 -5.94 15.39 -2.84
C GLU A 67 -4.97 14.20 -2.92
N HIS A 68 -5.10 13.23 -2.01
CA HIS A 68 -4.12 12.17 -1.86
C HIS A 68 -4.67 10.95 -1.15
N THR A 69 -3.98 9.83 -1.34
CA THR A 69 -4.31 8.55 -0.74
C THR A 69 -3.24 8.13 0.23
N LEU A 70 -3.65 7.58 1.38
CA LEU A 70 -2.74 6.99 2.36
C LEU A 70 -2.89 5.47 2.38
N ILE A 71 -1.77 4.76 2.44
CA ILE A 71 -1.72 3.35 2.85
C ILE A 71 -1.22 3.31 4.28
N ILE A 72 -2.00 2.67 5.16
CA ILE A 72 -1.68 2.52 6.58
C ILE A 72 -1.22 1.10 6.84
N ILE A 73 -0.04 0.97 7.43
CA ILE A 73 0.57 -0.31 7.80
C ILE A 73 0.89 -0.25 9.29
N LYS A 74 0.41 -1.22 10.08
CA LYS A 74 0.79 -1.34 11.48
C LYS A 74 2.24 -1.83 11.57
N ASN A 75 3.04 -1.12 12.34
CA ASN A 75 4.40 -1.54 12.64
C ASN A 75 4.35 -2.44 13.88
N ASP A 76 4.85 -3.67 13.74
CA ASP A 76 4.95 -4.59 14.89
C ASP A 76 6.13 -4.26 15.82
N ASN A 77 6.96 -3.26 15.46
CA ASN A 77 8.14 -2.80 16.20
C ASN A 77 9.14 -3.92 16.57
N SER A 78 8.98 -5.12 16.00
CA SER A 78 9.68 -6.31 16.45
C SER A 78 11.07 -6.40 15.84
N VAL A 79 11.27 -5.82 14.65
CA VAL A 79 12.54 -5.83 13.92
C VAL A 79 12.55 -4.70 12.85
N GLY A 80 13.50 -3.76 12.88
CA GLY A 80 13.67 -2.73 11.83
C GLY A 80 14.06 -1.34 12.35
N GLU A 81 14.25 -0.37 11.43
CA GLU A 81 14.65 1.01 11.76
C GLU A 81 13.46 1.94 12.09
N TRP A 82 12.23 1.52 11.79
CA TRP A 82 11.03 2.33 11.96
C TRP A 82 10.60 2.42 13.44
N ARG A 83 10.59 3.63 14.00
CA ARG A 83 10.33 3.88 15.44
C ARG A 83 8.87 4.28 15.77
N GLY A 84 7.94 4.17 14.83
CA GLY A 84 6.52 4.53 15.02
C GLY A 84 5.58 3.33 14.98
N LYS A 85 4.42 3.42 15.65
CA LYS A 85 3.37 2.37 15.64
C LYS A 85 2.74 2.14 14.26
N TYR A 86 2.78 3.14 13.38
CA TYR A 86 2.24 3.09 12.04
C TYR A 86 3.28 3.55 11.05
N ILE A 87 3.32 2.87 9.91
CA ILE A 87 4.06 3.25 8.73
C ILE A 87 3.02 3.72 7.72
N ILE A 88 3.18 4.94 7.21
CA ILE A 88 2.21 5.58 6.33
C ILE A 88 2.91 5.99 5.04
N TYR A 89 2.37 5.49 3.94
CA TYR A 89 2.72 5.93 2.59
C TYR A 89 1.68 6.95 2.16
N ASP A 90 2.13 8.14 1.76
CA ASP A 90 1.31 9.22 1.21
C ASP A 90 1.59 9.34 -0.28
N SER A 91 0.55 9.29 -1.12
CA SER A 91 0.70 9.35 -2.58
C SER A 91 1.30 10.66 -3.12
N ARG A 92 1.46 11.71 -2.28
CA ARG A 92 2.13 12.97 -2.65
C ARG A 92 3.63 12.95 -2.41
N GLY A 93 4.11 12.03 -1.59
CA GLY A 93 5.51 11.99 -1.15
C GLY A 93 6.25 10.80 -1.73
N ASP A 94 7.54 10.98 -1.95
CA ASP A 94 8.44 9.89 -2.35
C ASP A 94 8.96 9.09 -1.13
N ALA A 95 8.72 9.58 0.10
CA ALA A 95 9.25 9.01 1.33
C ALA A 95 8.14 8.52 2.27
N VAL A 96 8.34 7.31 2.78
CA VAL A 96 7.54 6.73 3.85
C VAL A 96 7.77 7.46 5.17
N GLN A 97 6.71 7.60 5.96
CA GLN A 97 6.75 8.27 7.27
C GLN A 97 6.25 7.35 8.37
N THR A 98 6.77 7.55 9.59
CA THR A 98 6.36 6.76 10.77
C THR A 98 5.64 7.63 11.79
N PHE A 99 4.57 7.09 12.37
CA PHE A 99 3.72 7.82 13.30
C PHE A 99 3.32 6.96 14.49
N ASN A 100 3.15 7.58 15.65
CA ASN A 100 2.63 6.91 16.85
C ASN A 100 1.10 6.94 16.95
N LYS A 101 0.46 7.78 16.13
CA LYS A 101 -1.00 7.94 16.04
C LYS A 101 -1.37 8.06 14.56
N LEU A 102 -2.57 7.63 14.23
CA LEU A 102 -3.11 7.82 12.88
C LEU A 102 -3.42 9.31 12.64
N PRO A 103 -3.38 9.78 11.38
CA PRO A 103 -3.89 11.09 11.00
C PRO A 103 -5.38 11.24 11.37
N ASP A 104 -5.87 12.48 11.36
CA ASP A 104 -7.31 12.73 11.50
C ASP A 104 -8.06 12.10 10.32
N ALA A 105 -9.05 11.27 10.64
CA ALA A 105 -9.87 10.54 9.69
C ALA A 105 -10.94 11.42 9.00
N LYS A 106 -11.21 12.63 9.51
CA LYS A 106 -12.35 13.46 9.09
C LYS A 106 -12.43 13.71 7.57
N ASN A 107 -11.28 13.82 6.90
CA ASN A 107 -11.21 14.13 5.47
C ASN A 107 -10.90 12.92 4.59
N TYR A 108 -11.05 11.70 5.13
CA TYR A 108 -10.73 10.47 4.42
C TYR A 108 -11.90 9.51 4.38
N LYS A 109 -12.12 8.91 3.21
CA LYS A 109 -12.92 7.70 3.09
C LYS A 109 -12.02 6.48 3.35
N ILE A 110 -12.24 5.83 4.49
CA ILE A 110 -11.39 4.74 4.98
C ILE A 110 -11.94 3.38 4.55
N TYR A 111 -11.08 2.55 3.95
CA TYR A 111 -11.38 1.16 3.61
C TYR A 111 -10.38 0.24 4.31
N ARG A 112 -10.89 -0.67 5.16
CA ARG A 112 -10.06 -1.69 5.82
C ARG A 112 -9.70 -2.80 4.83
N LEU A 113 -8.44 -3.20 4.89
CA LEU A 113 -7.86 -4.29 4.10
C LEU A 113 -7.69 -5.57 4.91
N ASP A 114 -7.75 -5.47 6.24
CA ASP A 114 -7.71 -6.59 7.18
C ASP A 114 -8.50 -7.79 6.62
N LEU A 115 -7.78 -8.88 6.33
CA LEU A 115 -8.34 -10.12 5.78
C LEU A 115 -9.12 -10.93 6.84
N ASN A 116 -9.01 -10.52 8.10
CA ASN A 116 -9.62 -11.19 9.25
C ASN A 116 -10.70 -10.31 9.88
N LYS A 117 -11.79 -10.10 9.15
CA LYS A 117 -13.15 -9.83 9.68
C LYS A 117 -14.18 -9.90 8.56
#